data_AF-A0A482D6X1-F1
#
_entry.id   AF-A0A482D6X1-F1
#
_cell.length_a   1.000
_cell.length_b   1.000
_cell.length_c   1.000
_cell.angle_alpha   90.00
_cell.angle_beta   90.00
_cell.angle_gamma   90.00
#
_symmetry.space_group_name_H-M   'P 1'
#
loop_
_entity.id
_entity.type
_entity.pdbx_description
1 polymer ?
#
loop_
_entity_poly.entity_id
_entity_poly.type
_entity_poly.pdbx_seq_one_letter_code
_entity_poly.pdbx_strand_id
1 'polypeptide(L)'
;MVGYTGLKKLGIKNFFVIILQDKSEHPRILKRMELTTNIIKKSGAKVEIIGIKDGSPLFKIFSSLLLGDWVSYYLAMENDTDPTPVSMVEEFKKLMQ
;
A
#
# COMPACT_ATOMS: atom_id res chain seq x y z
N MET A 1 -9.02 -14.88 -9.43
CA MET A 1 -7.69 -14.34 -9.08
C MET A 1 -7.09 -13.74 -10.34
N VAL A 2 -7.11 -12.41 -10.48
CA VAL A 2 -6.54 -11.74 -11.65
C VAL A 2 -5.01 -11.77 -11.47
N GLY A 3 -4.29 -12.47 -12.34
CA GLY A 3 -2.84 -12.63 -12.22
C GLY A 3 -2.06 -11.36 -12.58
N TYR A 4 -0.74 -11.38 -12.33
CA TYR A 4 0.20 -10.31 -12.69
C TYR A 4 0.59 -10.29 -14.19
N THR A 5 -0.16 -11.00 -15.05
CA THR A 5 0.17 -11.16 -16.47
C THR A 5 -0.06 -9.87 -17.28
N GLY A 6 -0.98 -9.00 -16.82
CA GLY A 6 -1.34 -7.75 -17.49
C GLY A 6 -0.50 -6.52 -17.10
N LEU A 7 0.44 -6.64 -16.16
CA LEU A 7 1.10 -5.49 -15.53
C LEU A 7 1.76 -4.55 -16.55
N LYS A 8 2.43 -5.09 -17.58
CA LYS A 8 3.05 -4.25 -18.63
C LYS A 8 2.04 -3.40 -19.41
N LYS A 9 0.83 -3.92 -19.64
CA LYS A 9 -0.23 -3.20 -20.38
C LYS A 9 -0.85 -2.06 -19.56
N LEU A 10 -0.80 -2.16 -18.23
CA LEU A 10 -1.33 -1.16 -17.29
C LEU A 10 -0.36 0.01 -17.04
N GLY A 11 0.79 0.07 -17.73
CA GLY A 11 1.78 1.11 -17.46
C GLY A 11 2.46 0.96 -16.10
N ILE A 12 2.69 -0.27 -15.63
CA ILE A 12 3.26 -0.54 -14.29
C ILE A 12 4.58 0.18 -13.99
N LYS A 13 5.32 0.63 -15.00
CA LYS A 13 6.53 1.45 -14.82
C LYS A 13 6.26 2.77 -14.07
N ASN A 14 5.02 3.26 -14.10
CA ASN A 14 4.58 4.47 -13.40
C ASN A 14 4.14 4.18 -11.95
N PHE A 15 4.14 2.91 -11.53
CA PHE A 15 3.73 2.51 -10.20
C PHE A 15 4.95 2.32 -9.30
N PHE A 16 4.76 2.69 -8.04
CA PHE A 16 5.63 2.33 -6.93
C PHE A 16 4.86 1.38 -6.03
N VAL A 17 5.38 0.16 -5.83
CA VAL A 17 4.71 -0.86 -5.02
C VAL A 17 5.37 -0.96 -3.65
N ILE A 18 4.58 -0.79 -2.61
CA ILE A 18 5.00 -0.98 -1.23
C ILE A 18 4.47 -2.33 -0.74
N ILE A 19 5.34 -3.13 -0.14
CA ILE A 19 5.00 -4.42 0.45
C ILE A 19 5.27 -4.36 1.95
N LEU A 20 4.24 -4.45 2.77
CA LEU A 20 4.38 -4.59 4.23
C LEU A 20 4.66 -6.05 4.56
N GLN A 21 5.78 -6.33 5.23
CA GLN A 21 6.22 -7.69 5.54
C GLN A 21 6.49 -7.87 7.03
N ASP A 22 5.84 -8.86 7.65
CA ASP A 22 6.18 -9.33 8.97
C ASP A 22 7.17 -10.52 8.87
N LYS A 23 8.25 -10.48 9.66
CA LYS A 23 9.29 -11.52 9.68
C LYS A 23 8.81 -12.82 10.33
N SER A 24 7.78 -12.76 11.20
CA SER A 24 7.20 -13.96 11.83
C SER A 24 6.19 -14.71 10.96
N GLU A 25 6.00 -14.28 9.71
CA GLU A 25 5.12 -14.94 8.76
C GLU A 25 5.57 -16.38 8.46
N HIS A 26 4.61 -17.22 8.09
CA HIS A 26 4.90 -18.59 7.71
C HIS A 26 5.91 -18.61 6.54
N PRO A 27 6.92 -19.50 6.52
CA PRO A 27 7.96 -19.51 5.48
C PRO A 27 7.42 -19.55 4.05
N ARG A 28 6.30 -20.25 3.84
CA ARG A 28 5.58 -20.27 2.55
C ARG A 28 5.07 -18.88 2.12
N ILE A 29 4.62 -18.04 3.05
CA ILE A 29 4.15 -16.68 2.78
C ILE A 29 5.35 -15.80 2.42
N LEU A 30 6.44 -15.86 3.20
CA LEU A 30 7.67 -15.15 2.89
C LEU A 30 8.18 -15.50 1.49
N LYS A 31 8.17 -16.79 1.13
CA LYS A 31 8.56 -17.24 -0.22
C LYS A 31 7.64 -16.70 -1.31
N ARG A 32 6.33 -16.63 -1.07
CA ARG A 32 5.37 -16.03 -2.02
C ARG A 32 5.64 -14.54 -2.20
N MET A 33 5.89 -13.80 -1.12
CA MET A 33 6.19 -12.37 -1.19
C MET A 33 7.47 -12.10 -1.98
N GLU A 34 8.52 -12.91 -1.77
CA GLU A 34 9.76 -12.85 -2.54
C GLU A 34 9.51 -13.07 -4.04
N LEU A 35 8.80 -14.14 -4.40
CA LEU A 35 8.48 -14.47 -5.79
C LEU A 35 7.61 -13.38 -6.45
N THR A 36 6.59 -12.88 -5.74
CA THR A 36 5.74 -11.80 -6.22
C THR A 36 6.53 -10.51 -6.43
N THR A 37 7.42 -10.15 -5.50
CA THR A 37 8.32 -9.00 -5.63
C THR A 37 9.16 -9.11 -6.90
N ASN A 38 9.73 -10.28 -7.15
CA ASN A 38 10.54 -10.53 -8.35
C ASN A 38 9.74 -10.42 -9.64
N ILE A 39 8.50 -10.92 -9.68
CA ILE A 39 7.60 -10.81 -10.84
C ILE A 39 7.25 -9.34 -11.13
N ILE A 40 6.94 -8.57 -10.09
CA ILE A 40 6.57 -7.14 -10.22
C ILE A 40 7.79 -6.33 -10.70
N LYS A 41 8.97 -6.53 -10.09
CA LYS A 41 10.22 -5.87 -10.51
C LYS A 41 10.57 -6.19 -11.97
N LYS A 42 10.44 -7.45 -12.40
CA LYS A 42 10.64 -7.86 -13.81
C LYS A 42 9.67 -7.20 -14.79
N SER A 43 8.51 -6.76 -14.29
CA SER A 43 7.51 -6.04 -15.09
C SER A 43 7.85 -4.55 -15.24
N GLY A 44 8.83 -4.03 -14.48
CA GLY A 44 9.37 -2.67 -14.61
C GLY A 44 8.93 -1.69 -13.53
N ALA A 45 8.13 -2.12 -12.54
CA ALA A 45 7.77 -1.29 -11.39
C ALA A 45 8.90 -1.20 -10.37
N LYS A 46 8.95 -0.07 -9.67
CA LYS A 46 9.74 0.06 -8.43
C LYS A 46 8.99 -0.65 -7.31
N VAL A 47 9.72 -1.39 -6.47
CA VAL A 47 9.14 -2.13 -5.35
C VAL A 47 10.02 -1.97 -4.12
N GLU A 48 9.39 -1.62 -3.01
CA GLU A 48 10.01 -1.50 -1.69
C GLU A 48 9.31 -2.42 -0.69
N ILE A 49 10.10 -3.08 0.17
CA ILE A 49 9.60 -3.93 1.24
C ILE A 49 9.82 -3.17 2.55
N ILE A 50 8.74 -2.91 3.27
CA ILE A 50 8.76 -2.29 4.58
C ILE A 50 8.53 -3.39 5.62
N GLY A 51 9.49 -3.59 6.50
CA GLY A 51 9.38 -4.52 7.62
C GLY A 51 8.42 -3.98 8.68
N ILE A 52 7.41 -4.76 9.04
CA ILE A 52 6.56 -4.47 10.20
C ILE A 52 7.42 -4.65 11.46
N LYS A 53 7.26 -3.73 12.43
CA LYS A 53 7.97 -3.79 13.71
C LYS A 53 7.55 -5.02 14.50
N ASP A 54 8.50 -5.70 15.13
CA ASP A 54 8.21 -6.84 16.00
C ASP A 54 7.40 -6.41 17.23
N GLY A 55 6.55 -7.31 17.73
CA GLY A 55 5.68 -7.06 18.88
C GLY A 55 4.47 -8.00 18.91
N SER A 56 3.51 -7.71 19.80
CA SER A 56 2.24 -8.46 19.85
C SER A 56 1.44 -8.28 18.56
N PRO A 57 0.49 -9.19 18.25
CA PRO A 57 -0.37 -9.03 17.07
C PRO A 57 -1.07 -7.67 17.00
N LEU A 58 -1.58 -7.18 18.13
CA LEU A 58 -2.21 -5.85 18.21
C LEU A 58 -1.20 -4.73 17.94
N PHE A 59 0.01 -4.81 18.52
CA PHE A 59 1.05 -3.82 18.26
C PHE A 59 1.39 -3.75 16.77
N LYS A 60 1.53 -4.90 16.11
CA LYS A 60 1.82 -4.98 14.66
C LYS A 60 0.72 -4.34 13.82
N ILE A 61 -0.55 -4.59 14.17
CA ILE A 61 -1.71 -3.98 13.50
C ILE A 61 -1.70 -2.47 13.67
N PHE A 62 -1.69 -1.98 14.91
CA PHE A 62 -1.78 -0.54 15.19
C PHE A 62 -0.56 0.25 14.71
N SER A 63 0.65 -0.32 14.81
CA SER A 63 1.84 0.36 14.28
C SER A 63 1.83 0.45 12.75
N SER A 64 1.27 -0.53 12.06
CA SER A 64 1.11 -0.50 10.60
C SER A 64 0.00 0.45 10.16
N LEU A 65 -1.10 0.52 10.91
CA LEU A 65 -2.17 1.51 10.69
C LEU A 65 -1.64 2.93 10.85
N LEU A 66 -0.96 3.21 11.97
CA LEU A 66 -0.37 4.53 12.22
C LEU A 66 0.64 4.92 11.14
N LEU A 67 1.43 3.97 10.63
CA LEU A 67 2.32 4.24 9.50
C LEU A 67 1.53 4.70 8.27
N GLY A 68 0.43 4.03 7.93
CA GLY A 68 -0.45 4.42 6.83
C GLY A 68 -1.09 5.79 7.02
N ASP A 69 -1.55 6.10 8.24
CA ASP A 69 -2.16 7.39 8.58
C ASP A 69 -1.15 8.53 8.42
N TRP A 70 0.06 8.37 8.97
CA TRP A 70 1.11 9.37 8.83
C TRP A 70 1.56 9.54 7.38
N VAL A 71 1.71 8.45 6.63
CA VAL A 71 2.02 8.51 5.20
C VAL A 71 0.96 9.30 4.46
N SER A 72 -0.33 9.04 4.73
CA SER A 72 -1.44 9.74 4.07
C SER A 72 -1.47 11.23 4.42
N TYR A 73 -1.25 11.57 5.70
CA TYR A 73 -1.17 12.95 6.18
C TYR A 73 -0.04 13.72 5.50
N TYR A 74 1.19 13.19 5.54
CA TYR A 74 2.33 13.85 4.91
C TYR A 74 2.19 13.90 3.39
N LEU A 75 1.60 12.87 2.77
CA LEU A 75 1.32 12.90 1.33
C LEU A 75 0.34 14.03 0.98
N ALA A 76 -0.70 14.27 1.79
CA ALA A 76 -1.62 15.38 1.58
C ALA A 76 -0.89 16.72 1.68
N MET A 77 -0.02 16.89 2.68
CA MET A 77 0.82 18.08 2.83
C MET A 77 1.72 18.31 1.61
N GLU A 78 2.40 17.27 1.12
CA GLU A 78 3.27 17.35 -0.06
C GLU A 78 2.51 17.61 -1.37
N ASN A 79 1.19 17.36 -1.39
CA ASN A 79 0.31 17.65 -2.53
C ASN A 79 -0.53 18.92 -2.31
N ASP A 80 -0.18 19.77 -1.34
CA ASP A 80 -0.91 21.00 -0.98
C ASP A 80 -2.43 20.77 -0.82
N THR A 81 -2.80 19.59 -0.31
CA THR A 81 -4.19 19.16 -0.14
C THR A 81 -4.54 19.13 1.34
N ASP A 82 -5.67 19.71 1.72
CA ASP A 82 -6.17 19.59 3.10
C ASP A 82 -6.60 18.12 3.37
N PRO A 83 -5.99 17.43 4.35
CA PRO A 83 -6.33 16.04 4.66
C PRO A 83 -7.64 15.89 5.45
N THR A 84 -8.25 16.99 5.91
CA THR A 84 -9.42 16.99 6.80
C THR A 84 -10.76 16.85 6.06
N PRO A 85 -11.05 17.61 4.99
CA PRO A 85 -12.36 17.62 4.37
C PRO A 85 -12.57 16.43 3.44
N VAL A 86 -13.77 15.87 3.50
CA VAL A 86 -14.29 14.90 2.51
C VAL A 86 -15.29 15.59 1.58
N SER A 87 -14.86 16.70 0.97
CA SER A 87 -15.72 17.60 0.16
C SER A 87 -16.53 16.87 -0.90
N MET A 88 -15.90 15.97 -1.66
CA MET A 88 -16.57 15.12 -2.65
C MET A 88 -17.72 14.30 -2.05
N VAL A 89 -17.52 13.72 -0.87
CA VAL A 89 -18.53 12.88 -0.20
C VAL A 89 -19.69 13.74 0.31
N GLU A 90 -19.39 14.92 0.88
CA GLU A 90 -20.42 15.85 1.34
C GLU A 90 -21.23 16.44 0.18
N GLU A 91 -20.60 16.75 -0.95
CA GLU A 91 -21.29 17.16 -2.18
C GLU A 91 -22.17 16.03 -2.72
N PHE A 92 -21.65 14.80 -2.78
CA PHE A 92 -22.43 13.64 -3.20
C PHE A 92 -23.66 13.41 -2.32
N LYS A 93 -23.52 13.53 -0.98
CA LYS A 93 -24.65 13.43 -0.04
C LYS A 93 -25.72 14.49 -0.31
N LYS A 94 -25.34 15.72 -0.66
CA LYS A 94 -26.29 16.79 -1.00
C LYS A 94 -27.07 16.50 -2.28
N LEU A 95 -26.45 15.84 -3.27
CA LEU A 95 -27.11 15.48 -4.54
C LEU A 95 -28.15 14.35 -4.40
N MET A 96 -28.11 13.58 -3.30
CA MET A 96 -29.07 12.51 -3.03
C MET A 96 -30.29 12.96 -2.23
N GLN A 97 -30.36 14.23 -1.81
CA GLN A 97 -31.52 14.83 -1.14
C GLN A 97 -32.46 15.47 -2.16
#